data_AF-A0AAV7XZV9-F1
#
_entry.id   AF-A0AAV7XZV9-F1
#
_cell.length_a   1.000
_cell.length_b   1.000
_cell.length_c   1.000
_cell.angle_alpha   90.00
_cell.angle_beta   90.00
_cell.angle_gamma   90.00
#
_symmetry.space_group_name_H-M   'P 1'
#
loop_
_entity.id
_entity.type
_entity.pdbx_description
1 polymer ?
#
loop_
_entity_poly.entity_id
_entity_poly.type
_entity_poly.pdbx_seq_one_letter_code
_entity_poly.pdbx_strand_id
1 'polypeptide(L)'
;MDSSSLKNVLDEWDGGCFLDCSQLSEAYTLFLLALLDATPEERQDPSVLPFLRVGYGAYLRDQGSADPNAALTYEHFPATRESGENRFEQTKRLTALFKRAGYTVIEKWECEFRDDLKSDPAVKQYFETHPTTRATPLNLRDGLYGGRTSALRWYHKADIANGEKIKMVDVVSKYPSTNLRGEYPYGNPTLYLEGDPHMPTLEKWNGMIKCTVLPPRDLFIPVPSYKCNAKLMFPLCRICMGTESSELCQHNPADRQLTGNWCAPELKLAVQEKGYKLISVHEVYQYPGTKQYNPETGEDGIMSGYIRRFMALKIEASGWPVECETEEQKQKYVADVLRYDGITINPDKIEKNAALRTLGKLMANSYWGKYGEKTLRPSTELIYKYEDLMTLITDPTKKITGLVPLGDHCLQVSWKYIAETEVSLPTSSVILAAFTTCFGRLQLYKYLDVVQKRALYHDTDSVAYISRPGEPDLPLGTHLGDLTDQIEEDYGPGSYITEFVAGGPKNYAYKVAVGGDLDKIKVTIKLRYPSLARSHGYPHGR
;
A
#
# COMPACT_ATOMS: atom_id res chain seq x y z
N MET A 1 -51.44 -33.17 8.65
CA MET A 1 -52.02 -32.48 7.48
C MET A 1 -50.95 -32.55 6.43
N ASP A 2 -51.19 -33.34 5.38
CA ASP A 2 -50.23 -33.56 4.29
C ASP A 2 -49.72 -32.22 3.78
N SER A 3 -48.41 -32.01 3.88
CA SER A 3 -47.75 -30.92 3.14
C SER A 3 -47.93 -31.21 1.66
N SER A 4 -48.35 -30.21 0.88
CA SER A 4 -48.46 -30.40 -0.57
C SER A 4 -47.11 -30.85 -1.12
N SER A 5 -47.13 -31.73 -2.12
CA SER A 5 -45.90 -32.22 -2.77
C SER A 5 -45.04 -31.07 -3.29
N LEU A 6 -45.67 -29.94 -3.64
CA LEU A 6 -45.03 -28.69 -4.02
C LEU A 6 -44.15 -28.12 -2.91
N LYS A 7 -44.66 -28.03 -1.68
CA LYS A 7 -43.92 -27.47 -0.55
C LYS A 7 -42.75 -28.36 -0.12
N ASN A 8 -42.92 -29.67 -0.15
CA ASN A 8 -41.84 -30.61 0.16
C ASN A 8 -40.67 -30.50 -0.82
N VAL A 9 -40.95 -30.34 -2.12
CA VAL A 9 -39.89 -30.17 -3.12
C VAL A 9 -39.17 -28.83 -2.96
N LEU A 10 -39.86 -27.75 -2.59
CA LEU A 10 -39.23 -26.46 -2.27
C LEU A 10 -38.39 -26.52 -0.99
N ASP A 11 -38.88 -27.19 0.06
CA ASP A 11 -38.14 -27.36 1.31
C ASP A 11 -36.86 -28.21 1.10
N GLU A 12 -36.93 -29.27 0.29
CA GLU A 12 -35.75 -30.06 -0.10
C GLU A 12 -34.77 -29.28 -0.98
N TRP A 13 -35.29 -28.38 -1.82
CA TRP A 13 -34.47 -27.50 -2.66
C TRP A 13 -33.72 -26.47 -1.82
N ASP A 14 -34.40 -25.81 -0.87
CA ASP A 14 -33.79 -24.86 0.06
C ASP A 14 -32.80 -25.54 1.02
N GLY A 15 -33.02 -26.82 1.35
CA GLY A 15 -32.09 -27.65 2.10
C GLY A 15 -30.84 -28.10 1.33
N GLY A 16 -30.79 -27.89 0.01
CA GLY A 16 -29.66 -28.29 -0.85
C GLY A 16 -29.57 -29.80 -1.12
N CYS A 17 -30.69 -30.53 -1.06
CA CYS A 17 -30.73 -31.98 -1.16
C CYS A 17 -30.51 -32.54 -2.58
N PHE A 18 -30.64 -31.71 -3.62
CA PHE A 18 -30.43 -32.13 -5.02
C PHE A 18 -28.96 -31.92 -5.41
N LEU A 19 -28.20 -33.02 -5.45
CA LEU A 19 -26.74 -33.00 -5.56
C LEU A 19 -26.25 -32.96 -7.01
N ASP A 20 -27.12 -33.26 -7.98
CA ASP A 20 -26.80 -33.24 -9.40
C ASP A 20 -27.98 -32.80 -10.30
N CYS A 21 -27.68 -32.55 -11.59
CA CYS A 21 -28.66 -32.07 -12.57
C CYS A 21 -29.75 -33.09 -12.89
N SER A 22 -29.49 -34.38 -12.73
CA SER A 22 -30.47 -35.43 -13.04
C SER A 22 -31.54 -35.50 -11.96
N GLN A 23 -31.13 -35.45 -10.69
CA GLN A 23 -32.04 -35.38 -9.54
C GLN A 23 -32.91 -34.11 -9.60
N LEU A 24 -32.33 -32.97 -9.98
CA LEU A 24 -33.10 -31.74 -10.10
C LEU A 24 -34.05 -31.75 -11.31
N SER A 25 -33.67 -32.39 -12.42
CA SER A 25 -34.52 -32.59 -13.61
C SER A 25 -35.77 -33.42 -13.25
N GLU A 26 -35.58 -34.49 -12.47
CA GLU A 26 -36.66 -35.33 -11.97
C GLU A 26 -37.57 -34.56 -11.01
N ALA A 27 -36.98 -33.86 -10.03
CA ALA A 27 -37.71 -33.02 -9.09
C ALA A 27 -38.49 -31.90 -9.79
N TYR A 28 -37.93 -31.30 -10.85
CA TYR A 28 -38.61 -30.30 -11.69
C TYR A 28 -39.87 -30.85 -12.35
N THR A 29 -39.81 -32.08 -12.85
CA THR A 29 -40.96 -32.73 -13.49
C THR A 29 -42.07 -33.02 -12.47
N LEU A 30 -41.69 -33.52 -11.29
CA LEU A 30 -42.63 -33.75 -10.18
C LEU A 30 -43.24 -32.44 -9.68
N PHE A 31 -42.44 -31.38 -9.60
CA PHE A 31 -42.88 -30.06 -9.19
C PHE A 31 -43.89 -29.43 -10.15
N LEU A 32 -43.68 -29.56 -11.47
CA LEU A 32 -44.64 -29.08 -12.48
C LEU A 32 -46.00 -29.75 -12.35
N LEU A 33 -46.02 -31.07 -12.09
CA LEU A 33 -47.25 -31.81 -11.84
C LEU A 33 -47.94 -31.33 -10.56
N ALA A 34 -47.16 -31.13 -9.48
CA ALA A 34 -47.68 -30.60 -8.22
C ALA A 34 -48.25 -29.18 -8.37
N LEU A 35 -47.68 -28.35 -9.25
CA LEU A 35 -48.11 -26.97 -9.51
C LEU A 35 -49.52 -26.90 -10.13
N LEU A 36 -49.90 -27.89 -10.93
CA LEU A 36 -51.21 -27.98 -11.58
C LEU A 36 -52.33 -28.16 -10.56
N ASP A 37 -52.07 -28.93 -9.50
CA ASP A 37 -53.04 -29.23 -8.45
C ASP A 37 -52.92 -28.29 -7.22
N ALA A 38 -51.92 -27.40 -7.22
CA ALA A 38 -51.66 -26.46 -6.12
C ALA A 38 -52.71 -25.35 -5.98
N THR A 39 -52.91 -24.90 -4.75
CA THR A 39 -53.80 -23.77 -4.42
C THR A 39 -53.25 -22.43 -4.95
N PRO A 40 -54.09 -21.41 -5.17
CA PRO A 40 -53.64 -20.07 -5.59
C PRO A 40 -52.58 -19.47 -4.66
N GLU A 41 -52.69 -19.70 -3.36
CA GLU A 41 -51.74 -19.23 -2.34
C GLU A 41 -50.38 -19.93 -2.49
N GLU A 42 -50.36 -21.24 -2.71
CA GLU A 42 -49.11 -22.01 -2.92
C GLU A 42 -48.41 -21.64 -4.23
N ARG A 43 -49.17 -21.30 -5.27
CA ARG A 43 -48.59 -20.82 -6.55
C ARG A 43 -47.98 -19.42 -6.44
N GLN A 44 -48.38 -18.64 -5.44
CA GLN A 44 -47.83 -17.32 -5.16
C GLN A 44 -46.59 -17.36 -4.26
N ASP A 45 -46.14 -18.55 -3.84
CA ASP A 45 -44.92 -18.71 -3.08
C ASP A 45 -43.71 -18.18 -3.89
N PRO A 46 -42.92 -17.25 -3.33
CA PRO A 46 -41.83 -16.58 -4.04
C PRO A 46 -40.72 -17.52 -4.52
N SER A 47 -40.61 -18.73 -3.96
CA SER A 47 -39.61 -19.73 -4.34
C SER A 47 -40.02 -20.55 -5.57
N VAL A 48 -41.29 -20.51 -5.99
CA VAL A 48 -41.82 -21.26 -7.14
C VAL A 48 -41.14 -20.85 -8.46
N LEU A 49 -41.12 -19.54 -8.77
CA LEU A 49 -40.54 -19.03 -10.02
C LEU A 49 -39.02 -19.30 -10.12
N PRO A 50 -38.24 -19.07 -9.05
CA PRO A 50 -36.84 -19.50 -8.98
C PRO A 50 -36.64 -20.99 -9.23
N PHE A 51 -37.41 -21.87 -8.56
CA PHE A 51 -37.30 -23.32 -8.76
C PHE A 51 -37.62 -23.71 -10.20
N LEU A 52 -38.69 -23.15 -10.80
CA LEU A 52 -39.06 -23.45 -12.19
C LEU A 52 -37.94 -23.09 -13.17
N ARG A 53 -37.29 -21.94 -12.96
CA ARG A 53 -36.22 -21.46 -13.84
C ARG A 53 -34.97 -22.35 -13.76
N VAL A 54 -34.60 -22.76 -12.55
CA VAL A 54 -33.43 -23.59 -12.31
C VAL A 54 -33.69 -25.05 -12.71
N GLY A 55 -34.85 -25.59 -12.34
CA GLY A 55 -35.35 -26.90 -12.75
C GLY A 55 -35.42 -27.07 -14.26
N TYR A 56 -35.95 -26.08 -14.98
CA TYR A 56 -35.98 -26.11 -16.45
C TYR A 56 -34.57 -26.14 -17.07
N GLY A 57 -33.62 -25.38 -16.50
CA GLY A 57 -32.24 -25.38 -16.93
C GLY A 57 -31.54 -26.74 -16.72
N ALA A 58 -31.83 -27.42 -15.61
CA ALA A 58 -31.32 -28.77 -15.35
C ALA A 58 -31.97 -29.81 -16.28
N TYR A 59 -33.28 -29.73 -16.49
CA TYR A 59 -34.02 -30.59 -17.42
C TYR A 59 -33.46 -30.52 -18.84
N LEU A 60 -33.20 -29.32 -19.36
CA LEU A 60 -32.62 -29.15 -20.70
C LEU A 60 -31.21 -29.76 -20.84
N ARG A 61 -30.42 -29.78 -19.76
CA ARG A 61 -29.09 -30.42 -19.75
C ARG A 61 -29.17 -31.93 -19.71
N ASP A 62 -30.06 -32.46 -18.87
CA ASP A 62 -30.32 -33.89 -18.75
C ASP A 62 -30.82 -34.47 -20.08
N GLN A 63 -31.63 -33.70 -20.84
CA GLN A 63 -32.08 -34.04 -22.20
C GLN A 63 -31.06 -33.71 -23.31
N GLY A 64 -29.81 -33.35 -22.97
CA GLY A 64 -28.72 -33.12 -23.93
C GLY A 64 -28.89 -31.90 -24.86
N SER A 65 -29.78 -30.97 -24.52
CA SER A 65 -30.20 -29.86 -25.39
C SER A 65 -29.59 -28.49 -25.01
N ALA A 66 -28.66 -28.46 -24.05
CA ALA A 66 -28.02 -27.23 -23.55
C ALA A 66 -26.49 -27.38 -23.40
N ASP A 67 -25.76 -26.25 -23.38
CA ASP A 67 -24.29 -26.22 -23.20
C ASP A 67 -23.91 -26.79 -21.81
N PRO A 68 -23.12 -27.88 -21.74
CA PRO A 68 -22.70 -28.50 -20.48
C PRO A 68 -21.77 -27.60 -19.63
N ASN A 69 -21.18 -26.55 -20.20
CA ASN A 69 -20.23 -25.67 -19.51
C ASN A 69 -20.86 -24.38 -18.94
N ALA A 70 -22.13 -24.09 -19.23
CA ALA A 70 -22.81 -22.97 -18.59
C ALA A 70 -22.92 -23.26 -17.08
N ALA A 71 -22.66 -22.28 -16.21
CA ALA A 71 -22.78 -22.50 -14.76
C ALA A 71 -24.26 -22.44 -14.34
N LEU A 72 -24.83 -23.55 -13.86
CA LEU A 72 -26.06 -23.51 -13.03
C LEU A 72 -25.61 -23.07 -11.63
N THR A 73 -25.52 -21.76 -11.40
CA THR A 73 -25.16 -21.23 -10.08
C THR A 73 -26.42 -21.03 -9.25
N TYR A 74 -26.49 -21.77 -8.15
CA TYR A 74 -27.51 -21.64 -7.11
C TYR A 74 -27.04 -20.62 -6.08
N GLU A 75 -27.57 -19.40 -6.11
CA GLU A 75 -27.66 -18.56 -4.91
C GLU A 75 -29.05 -17.95 -4.89
N HIS A 76 -29.87 -18.40 -3.92
CA HIS A 76 -31.11 -17.73 -3.56
C HIS A 76 -30.71 -16.34 -3.04
N PHE A 77 -31.17 -15.29 -3.72
CA PHE A 77 -31.13 -13.94 -3.17
C PHE A 77 -31.95 -13.89 -1.86
N PRO A 78 -31.56 -13.05 -0.88
CA PRO A 78 -31.21 -11.67 -1.17
C PRO A 78 -29.73 -11.27 -1.06
N ALA A 79 -29.39 -10.40 -2.01
CA ALA A 79 -28.38 -9.35 -2.06
C ALA A 79 -26.98 -9.72 -1.59
N THR A 80 -26.18 -10.20 -2.55
CA THR A 80 -24.71 -10.24 -2.53
C THR A 80 -24.10 -10.91 -1.29
N ARG A 81 -22.81 -11.22 -1.34
CA ARG A 81 -22.06 -11.81 -0.22
C ARG A 81 -22.01 -10.92 1.06
N GLU A 82 -22.72 -9.79 1.08
CA GLU A 82 -22.49 -8.65 1.98
C GLU A 82 -23.74 -8.11 2.70
N SER A 83 -24.92 -8.74 2.58
CA SER A 83 -26.11 -8.32 3.35
C SER A 83 -25.96 -8.59 4.87
N GLY A 84 -26.60 -7.75 5.69
CA GLY A 84 -26.49 -7.81 7.17
C GLY A 84 -27.08 -9.08 7.80
N GLU A 85 -28.14 -9.64 7.20
CA GLU A 85 -28.75 -10.91 7.62
C GLU A 85 -27.81 -12.10 7.39
N ASN A 86 -27.01 -12.06 6.31
CA ASN A 86 -26.02 -13.10 5.99
C ASN A 86 -24.91 -13.17 7.06
N ARG A 87 -24.49 -12.05 7.65
CA ARG A 87 -23.42 -12.05 8.67
C ARG A 87 -23.83 -12.78 9.95
N PHE A 88 -25.06 -12.60 10.43
CA PHE A 88 -25.54 -13.32 11.60
C PHE A 88 -25.54 -14.83 11.35
N GLU A 89 -26.11 -15.27 10.23
CA GLU A 89 -26.15 -16.68 9.86
C GLU A 89 -24.76 -17.26 9.61
N GLN A 90 -23.88 -16.53 8.92
CA GLN A 90 -22.51 -16.94 8.65
C GLN A 90 -21.71 -17.07 9.96
N THR A 91 -21.85 -16.12 10.89
CA THR A 91 -21.24 -16.20 12.22
C THR A 91 -21.78 -17.42 12.99
N LYS A 92 -23.09 -17.68 12.95
CA LYS A 92 -23.68 -18.88 13.58
C LYS A 92 -23.15 -20.18 12.93
N ARG A 93 -23.01 -20.23 11.61
CA ARG A 93 -22.40 -21.36 10.87
C ARG A 93 -20.93 -21.57 11.25
N LEU A 94 -20.14 -20.50 11.34
CA LEU A 94 -18.75 -20.53 11.80
C LEU A 94 -18.62 -21.02 13.25
N THR A 95 -19.44 -20.48 14.17
CA THR A 95 -19.53 -20.97 15.55
C THR A 95 -19.80 -22.47 15.58
N ALA A 96 -20.80 -22.93 14.83
CA ALA A 96 -21.16 -24.35 14.77
C ALA A 96 -20.02 -25.21 14.23
N LEU A 97 -19.31 -24.74 13.20
CA LEU A 97 -18.14 -25.42 12.64
C LEU A 97 -17.00 -25.55 13.66
N PHE A 98 -16.66 -24.48 14.37
CA PHE A 98 -15.62 -24.52 15.41
C PHE A 98 -16.01 -25.44 16.57
N LYS A 99 -17.27 -25.40 17.01
CA LYS A 99 -17.78 -26.32 18.05
C LYS A 99 -17.70 -27.78 17.59
N ARG A 100 -18.08 -28.09 16.34
CA ARG A 100 -17.96 -29.44 15.76
C ARG A 100 -16.51 -29.92 15.66
N ALA A 101 -15.57 -29.01 15.43
CA ALA A 101 -14.14 -29.30 15.41
C ALA A 101 -13.52 -29.43 16.82
N GLY A 102 -14.33 -29.37 17.89
CA GLY A 102 -13.90 -29.60 19.28
C GLY A 102 -13.37 -28.36 19.99
N TYR A 103 -13.49 -27.17 19.41
CA TYR A 103 -13.06 -25.93 20.06
C TYR A 103 -14.10 -25.43 21.07
N THR A 104 -13.64 -24.85 22.17
CA THR A 104 -14.49 -24.06 23.07
C THR A 104 -14.67 -22.67 22.48
N VAL A 105 -15.87 -22.38 21.98
CA VAL A 105 -16.18 -21.09 21.34
C VAL A 105 -16.94 -20.21 22.32
N ILE A 106 -16.38 -19.04 22.63
CA ILE A 106 -17.04 -17.97 23.41
C ILE A 106 -17.46 -16.89 22.42
N GLU A 107 -18.77 -16.66 22.29
CA GLU A 107 -19.34 -15.63 21.41
C GLU A 107 -19.94 -14.48 22.24
N LYS A 108 -19.82 -13.25 21.75
CA LYS A 108 -20.44 -12.06 22.34
C LYS A 108 -20.81 -11.08 21.24
N TRP A 109 -22.06 -10.64 21.19
CA TRP A 109 -22.50 -9.68 20.18
C TRP A 109 -22.08 -8.25 20.53
N GLU A 110 -21.90 -7.41 19.51
CA GLU A 110 -21.46 -6.04 19.72
C GLU A 110 -22.45 -5.23 20.58
N CYS A 111 -23.75 -5.41 20.37
CA CYS A 111 -24.79 -4.76 21.19
C CYS A 111 -24.69 -5.18 22.66
N GLU A 112 -24.57 -6.49 22.94
CA GLU A 112 -24.40 -7.03 24.29
C GLU A 112 -23.12 -6.51 24.95
N PHE A 113 -22.01 -6.44 24.20
CA PHE A 113 -20.77 -5.89 24.71
C PHE A 113 -20.84 -4.39 25.01
N ARG A 114 -21.53 -3.61 24.16
CA ARG A 114 -21.77 -2.19 24.39
C ARG A 114 -22.65 -1.94 25.62
N ASP A 115 -23.59 -2.84 25.90
CA ASP A 115 -24.41 -2.77 27.09
C ASP A 115 -23.61 -3.13 28.34
N ASP A 116 -22.81 -4.20 28.32
CA ASP A 116 -21.94 -4.57 29.43
C ASP A 116 -20.89 -3.48 29.75
N LEU A 117 -20.34 -2.81 28.73
CA LEU A 117 -19.47 -1.63 28.92
C LEU A 117 -20.17 -0.50 29.70
N LYS A 118 -21.50 -0.43 29.68
CA LYS A 118 -22.30 0.58 30.40
C LYS A 118 -22.88 0.07 31.70
N SER A 119 -23.14 -1.22 31.84
CA SER A 119 -23.89 -1.78 32.96
C SER A 119 -23.03 -2.60 33.93
N ASP A 120 -22.02 -3.32 33.44
CA ASP A 120 -21.22 -4.25 34.24
C ASP A 120 -19.99 -3.53 34.86
N PRO A 121 -19.92 -3.41 36.20
CA PRO A 121 -18.80 -2.77 36.88
C PRO A 121 -17.46 -3.48 36.68
N ALA A 122 -17.44 -4.80 36.53
CA ALA A 122 -16.22 -5.57 36.32
C ALA A 122 -15.67 -5.35 34.91
N VAL A 123 -16.55 -5.32 33.90
CA VAL A 123 -16.17 -4.98 32.52
C VAL A 123 -15.67 -3.54 32.47
N LYS A 124 -16.36 -2.58 33.08
CA LYS A 124 -15.88 -1.19 33.17
C LYS A 124 -14.51 -1.09 33.81
N GLN A 125 -14.34 -1.67 35.00
CA GLN A 125 -13.07 -1.60 35.72
C GLN A 125 -11.94 -2.27 34.92
N TYR A 126 -12.21 -3.40 34.27
CA TYR A 126 -11.26 -4.05 33.37
C TYR A 126 -10.86 -3.09 32.24
N PHE A 127 -11.81 -2.54 31.47
CA PHE A 127 -11.48 -1.65 30.36
C PHE A 127 -10.96 -0.25 30.79
N GLU A 128 -11.19 0.20 32.02
CA GLU A 128 -10.57 1.43 32.54
C GLU A 128 -9.11 1.22 32.97
N THR A 129 -8.76 0.01 33.43
CA THR A 129 -7.44 -0.27 34.02
C THR A 129 -6.51 -1.06 33.12
N HIS A 130 -7.04 -1.82 32.15
CA HIS A 130 -6.28 -2.73 31.31
C HIS A 130 -5.33 -1.99 30.35
N PRO A 131 -4.06 -2.43 30.17
CA PRO A 131 -3.10 -1.75 29.29
C PRO A 131 -3.59 -1.58 27.84
N THR A 132 -4.36 -2.54 27.34
CA THR A 132 -4.89 -2.54 25.95
C THR A 132 -5.95 -1.48 25.67
N THR A 133 -6.44 -0.75 26.67
CA THR A 133 -7.39 0.36 26.48
C THR A 133 -6.74 1.73 26.53
N ARG A 134 -5.49 1.81 27.04
CA ARG A 134 -4.73 3.06 27.14
C ARG A 134 -4.14 3.50 25.80
N ALA A 135 -3.82 2.55 24.94
CA ALA A 135 -3.35 2.78 23.59
C ALA A 135 -4.17 1.96 22.61
N THR A 136 -4.53 2.56 21.47
CA THR A 136 -5.15 1.82 20.37
C THR A 136 -4.24 0.65 19.93
N PRO A 137 -4.78 -0.46 19.42
CA PRO A 137 -3.93 -1.49 18.85
C PRO A 137 -3.06 -0.96 17.70
N LEU A 138 -1.91 -1.59 17.48
CA LEU A 138 -1.00 -1.32 16.39
C LEU A 138 -1.71 -1.60 15.06
N ASN A 139 -1.83 -0.56 14.24
CA ASN A 139 -2.29 -0.67 12.87
C ASN A 139 -1.10 -0.58 11.91
N LEU A 140 -0.90 -1.62 11.10
CA LEU A 140 0.19 -1.67 10.11
C LEU A 140 0.13 -0.50 9.11
N ARG A 141 -1.08 -0.03 8.76
CA ARG A 141 -1.26 1.08 7.82
C ARG A 141 -0.78 2.42 8.38
N ASP A 142 -0.79 2.58 9.70
CA ASP A 142 -0.26 3.78 10.34
C ASP A 142 1.27 3.84 10.21
N GLY A 143 1.93 2.67 10.16
CA GLY A 143 3.36 2.55 9.87
C GLY A 143 3.74 2.59 8.38
N LEU A 144 2.75 2.62 7.47
CA LEU A 144 2.96 2.76 6.03
C LEU A 144 3.01 4.24 5.64
N TYR A 145 4.22 4.69 5.27
CA TYR A 145 4.52 6.06 4.87
C TYR A 145 5.15 6.11 3.48
N GLY A 146 5.08 7.25 2.79
CA GLY A 146 5.73 7.45 1.50
C GLY A 146 7.25 7.68 1.60
N GLY A 147 7.81 8.23 0.52
CA GLY A 147 9.18 8.75 0.49
C GLY A 147 9.35 10.04 1.30
N ARG A 148 10.60 10.44 1.55
CA ARG A 148 10.94 11.70 2.21
C ARG A 148 11.05 12.82 1.18
N THR A 149 10.36 13.93 1.39
CA THR A 149 10.50 15.13 0.54
C THR A 149 10.61 16.36 1.42
N SER A 150 11.67 17.16 1.26
CA SER A 150 11.84 18.39 2.00
C SER A 150 12.75 19.37 1.28
N ALA A 151 12.44 20.67 1.42
CA ALA A 151 13.38 21.75 1.16
C ALA A 151 14.09 22.10 2.47
N LEU A 152 15.41 21.92 2.52
CA LEU A 152 16.23 22.21 3.69
C LEU A 152 16.84 23.61 3.62
N ARG A 153 16.98 24.16 2.41
CA ARG A 153 17.39 25.54 2.17
C ARG A 153 16.53 26.16 1.08
N TRP A 154 16.00 27.36 1.35
CA TRP A 154 15.14 28.09 0.43
C TRP A 154 15.89 28.66 -0.77
N TYR A 155 17.12 29.14 -0.56
CA TYR A 155 17.95 29.75 -1.60
C TYR A 155 19.42 29.46 -1.35
N HIS A 156 20.15 29.13 -2.42
CA HIS A 156 21.61 29.03 -2.40
C HIS A 156 22.19 29.44 -3.76
N LYS A 157 23.18 30.31 -3.75
CA LYS A 157 24.00 30.64 -4.91
C LYS A 157 25.39 30.08 -4.67
N ALA A 158 25.87 29.27 -5.60
CA ALA A 158 27.16 28.61 -5.49
C ALA A 158 28.30 29.63 -5.59
N ASP A 159 29.26 29.54 -4.67
CA ASP A 159 30.50 30.31 -4.73
C ASP A 159 31.50 29.70 -5.73
N ILE A 160 31.26 29.96 -7.01
CA ILE A 160 32.06 29.40 -8.12
C ILE A 160 33.54 29.80 -8.03
N ALA A 161 33.82 31.02 -7.53
CA ALA A 161 35.18 31.53 -7.40
C ALA A 161 36.02 30.67 -6.44
N ASN A 162 35.38 30.12 -5.40
CA ASN A 162 36.00 29.19 -4.45
C ASN A 162 35.76 27.71 -4.79
N GLY A 163 35.31 27.41 -6.01
CA GLY A 163 35.11 26.04 -6.50
C GLY A 163 33.84 25.35 -5.97
N GLU A 164 32.93 26.08 -5.32
CA GLU A 164 31.65 25.54 -4.87
C GLU A 164 30.73 25.31 -6.07
N LYS A 165 30.02 24.17 -6.08
CA LYS A 165 29.03 23.82 -7.09
C LYS A 165 27.80 23.22 -6.40
N ILE A 166 26.65 23.24 -7.06
CA ILE A 166 25.49 22.49 -6.60
C ILE A 166 25.34 21.26 -7.50
N LYS A 167 25.27 20.08 -6.88
CA LYS A 167 25.04 18.79 -7.54
C LYS A 167 23.63 18.31 -7.26
N MET A 168 23.03 17.62 -8.23
CA MET A 168 21.75 16.94 -8.05
C MET A 168 21.90 15.50 -8.52
N VAL A 169 21.70 14.57 -7.60
CA VAL A 169 21.89 13.15 -7.83
C VAL A 169 20.59 12.39 -7.63
N ASP A 170 20.39 11.31 -8.38
CA ASP A 170 19.19 10.47 -8.33
C ASP A 170 19.56 8.99 -8.18
N VAL A 171 18.78 8.24 -7.39
CA VAL A 171 19.01 6.81 -7.19
C VAL A 171 18.45 5.98 -8.35
N VAL A 172 19.32 5.24 -9.02
CA VAL A 172 18.94 4.34 -10.13
C VAL A 172 17.93 3.31 -9.64
N SER A 173 16.68 3.43 -10.10
CA SER A 173 15.61 2.45 -9.81
C SER A 173 15.48 2.15 -8.30
N LYS A 174 15.32 3.20 -7.48
CA LYS A 174 15.30 3.12 -6.01
C LYS A 174 14.47 1.99 -5.39
N TYR A 175 13.15 1.96 -5.62
CA TYR A 175 12.29 0.94 -5.02
C TYR A 175 12.62 -0.47 -5.51
N PRO A 176 12.89 -0.70 -6.81
CA PRO A 176 13.45 -1.97 -7.26
C PRO A 176 14.74 -2.37 -6.52
N SER A 177 15.70 -1.45 -6.37
CA SER A 177 16.95 -1.72 -5.63
C SER A 177 16.68 -2.11 -4.18
N THR A 178 15.79 -1.37 -3.52
CA THR A 178 15.33 -1.64 -2.15
C THR A 178 14.62 -2.99 -2.03
N ASN A 179 13.79 -3.36 -3.00
CA ASN A 179 13.07 -4.64 -2.99
C ASN A 179 13.99 -5.82 -3.31
N LEU A 180 15.03 -5.59 -4.11
CA LEU A 180 16.06 -6.59 -4.35
C LEU A 180 16.90 -6.85 -3.10
N ARG A 181 17.41 -5.78 -2.46
CA ARG A 181 18.44 -5.88 -1.41
C ARG A 181 17.88 -5.81 0.02
N GLY A 182 16.61 -5.48 0.18
CA GLY A 182 15.99 -5.32 1.49
C GLY A 182 15.74 -6.67 2.19
N GLU A 183 15.77 -6.62 3.52
CA GLU A 183 15.49 -7.76 4.40
C GLU A 183 14.02 -7.69 4.86
N TYR A 184 13.19 -8.61 4.39
CA TYR A 184 11.73 -8.56 4.60
C TYR A 184 11.25 -9.62 5.58
N PRO A 185 10.31 -9.29 6.50
CA PRO A 185 9.69 -10.28 7.38
C PRO A 185 8.81 -11.25 6.59
N TYR A 186 8.69 -12.49 7.09
CA TYR A 186 7.83 -13.51 6.50
C TYR A 186 6.95 -14.22 7.55
N GLY A 187 5.86 -14.82 7.07
CA GLY A 187 4.92 -15.56 7.92
C GLY A 187 3.97 -14.65 8.71
N ASN A 188 3.32 -15.24 9.72
CA ASN A 188 2.40 -14.53 10.60
C ASN A 188 3.15 -14.03 11.85
N PRO A 189 2.89 -12.81 12.34
CA PRO A 189 3.57 -12.29 13.50
C PRO A 189 3.02 -12.91 14.80
N THR A 190 3.90 -13.08 15.78
CA THR A 190 3.55 -13.18 17.20
C THR A 190 3.39 -11.77 17.75
N LEU A 191 2.29 -11.53 18.45
CA LEU A 191 1.96 -10.25 19.05
C LEU A 191 2.48 -10.20 20.49
N TYR A 192 3.27 -9.18 20.81
CA TYR A 192 3.71 -8.91 22.17
C TYR A 192 3.14 -7.57 22.63
N LEU A 193 2.46 -7.57 23.77
CA LEU A 193 1.87 -6.38 24.38
C LEU A 193 2.82 -5.76 25.41
N GLU A 194 2.56 -4.51 25.78
CA GLU A 194 3.28 -3.82 26.84
C GLU A 194 3.38 -4.68 28.12
N GLY A 195 4.61 -4.89 28.61
CA GLY A 195 4.89 -5.66 29.81
C GLY A 195 5.03 -7.18 29.60
N ASP A 196 4.89 -7.70 28.38
CA ASP A 196 5.13 -9.13 28.11
C ASP A 196 6.60 -9.52 28.38
N PRO A 197 6.87 -10.44 29.33
CA PRO A 197 8.23 -10.83 29.69
C PRO A 197 8.96 -11.59 28.58
N HIS A 198 8.25 -12.12 27.59
CA HIS A 198 8.81 -12.83 26.44
C HIS A 198 9.01 -11.93 25.22
N MET A 199 8.68 -10.63 25.32
CA MET A 199 8.92 -9.68 24.24
C MET A 199 10.42 -9.66 23.88
N PRO A 200 10.79 -9.83 22.59
CA PRO A 200 12.17 -9.76 22.17
C PRO A 200 12.78 -8.39 22.47
N THR A 201 14.11 -8.34 22.63
CA THR A 201 14.83 -7.07 22.76
C THR A 201 14.87 -6.30 21.44
N LEU A 202 15.18 -5.01 21.51
CA LEU A 202 15.22 -4.10 20.36
C LEU A 202 16.07 -4.64 19.20
N GLU A 203 17.19 -5.29 19.50
CA GLU A 203 18.13 -5.85 18.51
C GLU A 203 17.48 -6.96 17.67
N LYS A 204 16.55 -7.71 18.26
CA LYS A 204 15.88 -8.87 17.64
C LYS A 204 14.58 -8.51 16.92
N TRP A 205 14.07 -7.29 17.08
CA TRP A 205 12.86 -6.87 16.40
C TRP A 205 13.00 -6.92 14.88
N ASN A 206 12.00 -7.47 14.20
CA ASN A 206 12.02 -7.64 12.74
C ASN A 206 10.71 -7.28 12.04
N GLY A 207 9.73 -6.71 12.76
CA GLY A 207 8.44 -6.34 12.20
C GLY A 207 8.07 -4.89 12.45
N MET A 208 6.85 -4.66 12.95
CA MET A 208 6.31 -3.33 13.25
C MET A 208 6.26 -3.11 14.76
N ILE A 209 6.69 -1.93 15.21
CA ILE A 209 6.74 -1.58 16.62
C ILE A 209 5.90 -0.34 16.85
N LYS A 210 4.94 -0.43 17.77
CA LYS A 210 4.28 0.73 18.35
C LYS A 210 5.01 1.11 19.63
N CYS A 211 5.63 2.27 19.65
CA CYS A 211 6.38 2.73 20.81
C CYS A 211 6.31 4.25 20.97
N THR A 212 6.81 4.73 22.10
CA THR A 212 7.07 6.14 22.34
C THR A 212 8.57 6.37 22.40
N VAL A 213 9.06 7.33 21.61
CA VAL A 213 10.47 7.71 21.56
C VAL A 213 10.65 9.18 21.90
N LEU A 214 11.76 9.50 22.54
CA LEU A 214 12.20 10.87 22.78
C LEU A 214 13.33 11.21 21.78
N PRO A 215 13.10 12.15 20.85
CA PRO A 215 14.14 12.58 19.93
C PRO A 215 15.28 13.36 20.62
N PRO A 216 16.50 13.39 20.07
CA PRO A 216 17.56 14.34 20.45
C PRO A 216 17.15 15.79 20.10
N ARG A 217 17.79 16.80 20.70
CA ARG A 217 17.41 18.23 20.51
C ARG A 217 17.85 18.81 19.16
N ASP A 218 19.01 18.43 18.65
CA ASP A 218 19.67 19.13 17.55
C ASP A 218 20.12 18.21 16.41
N LEU A 219 19.28 17.22 16.08
CA LEU A 219 19.55 16.31 14.97
C LEU A 219 19.12 16.94 13.64
N PHE A 220 20.09 17.28 12.79
CA PHE A 220 19.85 17.99 11.53
C PHE A 220 18.94 17.21 10.55
N ILE A 221 19.14 15.89 10.43
CA ILE A 221 18.28 15.00 9.64
C ILE A 221 17.56 14.00 10.58
N PRO A 222 16.31 14.28 11.00
CA PRO A 222 15.56 13.39 11.88
C PRO A 222 15.18 12.07 11.19
N VAL A 223 15.04 10.97 11.94
CA VAL A 223 14.90 9.62 11.35
C VAL A 223 13.44 9.19 11.22
N PRO A 224 12.69 8.95 12.31
CA PRO A 224 11.40 8.29 12.23
C PRO A 224 10.37 9.17 11.52
N SER A 225 9.61 8.53 10.64
CA SER A 225 8.46 9.13 9.97
C SER A 225 7.32 9.43 10.97
N TYR A 226 6.69 10.59 10.84
CA TYR A 226 5.56 10.97 11.72
C TYR A 226 4.48 11.69 10.92
N LYS A 227 3.24 11.20 10.98
CA LYS A 227 2.08 11.88 10.39
C LYS A 227 1.47 12.84 11.41
N CYS A 228 1.32 14.09 11.03
CA CYS A 228 0.56 15.09 11.79
C CYS A 228 0.02 16.14 10.85
N ASN A 229 -1.13 16.74 11.17
CA ASN A 229 -1.82 17.73 10.33
C ASN A 229 -1.95 17.27 8.86
N ALA A 230 -2.26 15.99 8.67
CA ALA A 230 -2.33 15.30 7.37
C ALA A 230 -1.05 15.32 6.51
N LYS A 231 0.09 15.74 7.07
CA LYS A 231 1.40 15.79 6.41
C LYS A 231 2.32 14.71 6.98
N LEU A 232 3.17 14.14 6.12
CA LEU A 232 4.30 13.33 6.55
C LEU A 232 5.47 14.25 6.90
N MET A 233 5.94 14.18 8.14
CA MET A 233 7.03 14.98 8.67
C MET A 233 8.06 14.11 9.40
N PHE A 234 9.19 14.73 9.74
CA PHE A 234 10.30 14.11 10.47
C PHE A 234 10.68 15.05 11.64
N PRO A 235 9.87 15.10 12.71
CA PRO A 235 10.00 16.09 13.79
C PRO A 235 11.03 15.68 14.86
N LEU A 236 11.43 16.63 15.69
CA LEU A 236 12.12 16.39 16.98
C LEU A 236 11.27 16.76 18.21
N CYS A 237 10.05 17.24 17.99
CA CYS A 237 9.11 17.62 19.04
C CYS A 237 7.68 17.49 18.53
N ARG A 238 6.84 16.74 19.25
CA ARG A 238 5.41 16.58 18.96
C ARG A 238 4.65 17.91 18.98
N ILE A 239 4.82 18.71 20.04
CA ILE A 239 4.05 19.97 20.19
C ILE A 239 4.44 21.02 19.14
N CYS A 240 5.75 21.26 18.91
CA CYS A 240 6.21 22.21 17.89
C CYS A 240 5.61 21.90 16.53
N MET A 241 5.58 20.62 16.16
CA MET A 241 5.09 20.20 14.86
C MET A 241 3.56 20.20 14.80
N GLY A 242 2.86 19.87 15.89
CA GLY A 242 1.40 20.02 15.96
C GLY A 242 0.92 21.48 15.84
N THR A 243 1.72 22.42 16.36
CA THR A 243 1.47 23.87 16.29
C THR A 243 2.10 24.55 15.07
N GLU A 244 2.80 23.79 14.21
CA GLU A 244 3.58 24.30 13.08
C GLU A 244 4.53 25.47 13.46
N SER A 245 5.11 25.42 14.66
CA SER A 245 5.99 26.45 15.21
C SER A 245 7.33 26.55 14.46
N SER A 246 7.71 27.77 14.10
CA SER A 246 9.02 28.13 13.53
C SER A 246 10.04 28.59 14.58
N GLU A 247 9.64 28.67 15.85
CA GLU A 247 10.46 29.18 16.94
C GLU A 247 11.39 28.10 17.52
N LEU A 248 12.44 28.54 18.23
CA LEU A 248 13.32 27.64 18.95
C LEU A 248 12.53 26.84 20.00
N CYS A 249 12.63 25.51 19.95
CA CYS A 249 11.85 24.63 20.81
C CYS A 249 12.28 24.69 22.30
N GLN A 250 11.39 25.24 23.14
CA GLN A 250 11.57 25.29 24.61
C GLN A 250 10.83 24.18 25.36
N HIS A 251 10.15 23.28 24.65
CA HIS A 251 9.37 22.20 25.27
C HIS A 251 10.24 21.24 26.09
N ASN A 252 9.67 20.74 27.19
CA ASN A 252 10.31 19.74 28.04
C ASN A 252 10.38 18.37 27.32
N PRO A 253 11.15 17.39 27.85
CA PRO A 253 11.24 16.07 27.22
C PRO A 253 9.89 15.36 27.00
N ALA A 254 8.94 15.45 27.94
CA ALA A 254 7.64 14.77 27.82
C ALA A 254 6.83 15.31 26.63
N ASP A 255 6.80 16.62 26.46
CA ASP A 255 6.11 17.29 25.36
C ASP A 255 6.71 16.98 23.99
N ARG A 256 7.98 16.61 23.95
CA ARG A 256 8.70 16.29 22.72
C ARG A 256 8.50 14.86 22.25
N GLN A 257 8.07 13.95 23.13
CA GLN A 257 7.93 12.53 22.83
C GLN A 257 7.01 12.29 21.63
N LEU A 258 7.43 11.37 20.75
CA LEU A 258 6.69 10.92 19.58
C LEU A 258 6.16 9.52 19.86
N THR A 259 4.87 9.31 19.66
CA THR A 259 4.25 7.98 19.71
C THR A 259 3.77 7.60 18.32
N GLY A 260 4.18 6.44 17.82
CA GLY A 260 3.89 6.02 16.47
C GLY A 260 4.23 4.56 16.21
N ASN A 261 3.97 4.13 14.98
CA ASN A 261 4.23 2.77 14.50
C ASN A 261 5.38 2.85 13.49
N TRP A 262 6.47 2.13 13.75
CA TRP A 262 7.66 2.15 12.90
C TRP A 262 8.13 0.73 12.58
N CYS A 263 8.60 0.53 11.35
CA CYS A 263 9.30 -0.69 10.99
C CYS A 263 10.61 -0.79 11.78
N ALA A 264 10.95 -2.01 12.20
CA ALA A 264 12.14 -2.27 13.02
C ALA A 264 13.44 -1.63 12.48
N PRO A 265 13.76 -1.67 11.16
CA PRO A 265 15.00 -1.05 10.66
C PRO A 265 15.08 0.46 10.88
N GLU A 266 13.98 1.20 10.69
CA GLU A 266 13.94 2.67 10.89
C GLU A 266 14.06 3.04 12.37
N LEU A 267 13.38 2.27 13.24
CA LEU A 267 13.45 2.47 14.68
C LEU A 267 14.85 2.13 15.25
N LYS A 268 15.46 1.04 14.80
CA LYS A 268 16.81 0.63 15.19
C LYS A 268 17.83 1.72 14.85
N LEU A 269 17.82 2.23 13.62
CA LEU A 269 18.68 3.37 13.23
C LEU A 269 18.48 4.57 14.17
N ALA A 270 17.23 4.94 14.44
CA ALA A 270 16.92 6.10 15.29
C ALA A 270 17.50 5.93 16.70
N VAL A 271 17.26 4.78 17.34
CA VAL A 271 17.66 4.54 18.73
C VAL A 271 19.15 4.25 18.86
N GLN A 272 19.69 3.37 18.00
CA GLN A 272 21.06 2.86 18.13
C GLN A 272 22.11 3.84 17.61
N GLU A 273 21.81 4.59 16.54
CA GLU A 273 22.81 5.44 15.87
C GLU A 273 22.54 6.94 16.02
N LYS A 274 21.27 7.35 16.18
CA LYS A 274 20.87 8.77 16.14
C LYS A 274 20.41 9.33 17.49
N GLY A 275 20.62 8.60 18.58
CA GLY A 275 20.45 9.09 19.95
C GLY A 275 18.99 9.29 20.39
N TYR A 276 18.04 8.64 19.72
CA TYR A 276 16.66 8.60 20.21
C TYR A 276 16.59 7.69 21.44
N LYS A 277 15.84 8.12 22.46
CA LYS A 277 15.60 7.28 23.64
C LYS A 277 14.25 6.59 23.49
N LEU A 278 14.25 5.26 23.59
CA LEU A 278 13.01 4.48 23.70
C LEU A 278 12.42 4.70 25.09
N ILE A 279 11.21 5.26 25.17
CA ILE A 279 10.54 5.60 26.44
C ILE A 279 9.63 4.46 26.88
N SER A 280 8.80 3.96 25.98
CA SER A 280 7.89 2.83 26.24
C SER A 280 7.60 2.07 24.96
N VAL A 281 7.32 0.77 25.09
CA VAL A 281 6.92 -0.12 23.99
C VAL A 281 5.50 -0.58 24.28
N HIS A 282 4.58 -0.24 23.37
CA HIS A 282 3.15 -0.51 23.57
C HIS A 282 2.76 -1.85 22.95
N GLU A 283 3.29 -2.15 21.76
CA GLU A 283 2.97 -3.36 21.03
C GLU A 283 4.04 -3.68 19.98
N VAL A 284 4.39 -4.96 19.83
CA VAL A 284 5.36 -5.45 18.83
C VAL A 284 4.75 -6.57 18.02
N TYR A 285 4.75 -6.41 16.70
CA TYR A 285 4.45 -7.47 15.76
C TYR A 285 5.79 -8.12 15.38
N GLN A 286 6.13 -9.23 16.03
CA GLN A 286 7.38 -9.96 15.79
C GLN A 286 7.13 -11.09 14.80
N TYR A 287 7.90 -11.16 13.73
CA TYR A 287 7.78 -12.23 12.74
C TYR A 287 8.74 -13.38 13.03
N PRO A 288 8.43 -14.62 12.57
CA PRO A 288 9.30 -15.79 12.68
C PRO A 288 10.74 -15.55 12.23
N GLY A 289 10.92 -14.69 11.23
CA GLY A 289 12.22 -14.32 10.70
C GLY A 289 12.09 -13.36 9.53
N THR A 290 13.21 -13.16 8.86
CA THR A 290 13.37 -12.31 7.68
C THR A 290 14.02 -13.09 6.54
N LYS A 291 13.81 -12.64 5.30
CA LYS A 291 14.56 -13.11 4.13
C LYS A 291 15.12 -11.94 3.34
N GLN A 292 16.33 -12.11 2.84
CA GLN A 292 17.07 -11.15 2.05
C GLN A 292 17.70 -11.89 0.86
N TYR A 293 17.88 -11.19 -0.26
CA TYR A 293 18.63 -11.72 -1.40
C TYR A 293 20.09 -11.99 -1.02
N ASN A 294 20.58 -13.17 -1.35
CA ASN A 294 21.99 -13.53 -1.19
C ASN A 294 22.71 -13.42 -2.55
N PRO A 295 23.62 -12.46 -2.73
CA PRO A 295 24.34 -12.28 -4.00
C PRO A 295 25.37 -13.38 -4.28
N GLU A 296 25.89 -14.07 -3.26
CA GLU A 296 26.89 -15.13 -3.42
C GLU A 296 26.26 -16.43 -3.90
N THR A 297 25.10 -16.80 -3.36
CA THR A 297 24.39 -18.04 -3.73
C THR A 297 23.35 -17.82 -4.82
N GLY A 298 22.91 -16.57 -5.04
CA GLY A 298 21.81 -16.23 -5.93
C GLY A 298 20.42 -16.56 -5.38
N GLU A 299 20.32 -16.93 -4.09
CA GLU A 299 19.08 -17.25 -3.40
C GLU A 299 18.21 -16.00 -3.22
N ASP A 300 16.93 -16.12 -3.59
CA ASP A 300 15.98 -15.01 -3.52
C ASP A 300 15.47 -14.74 -2.10
N GLY A 301 15.38 -13.46 -1.74
CA GLY A 301 14.52 -12.97 -0.67
C GLY A 301 13.04 -12.90 -1.09
N ILE A 302 12.20 -12.29 -0.25
CA ILE A 302 10.74 -12.20 -0.51
C ILE A 302 10.42 -11.48 -1.83
N MET A 303 11.16 -10.41 -2.12
CA MET A 303 10.85 -9.48 -3.21
C MET A 303 11.88 -9.53 -4.34
N SER A 304 13.01 -10.21 -4.18
CA SER A 304 14.12 -10.15 -5.14
C SER A 304 13.81 -10.86 -6.45
N GLY A 305 13.17 -12.03 -6.42
CA GLY A 305 12.99 -12.86 -7.62
C GLY A 305 12.21 -12.14 -8.73
N TYR A 306 11.11 -11.48 -8.37
CA TYR A 306 10.34 -10.71 -9.35
C TYR A 306 11.10 -9.46 -9.81
N ILE A 307 11.85 -8.79 -8.94
CA ILE A 307 12.68 -7.64 -9.32
C ILE A 307 13.75 -8.07 -10.32
N ARG A 308 14.48 -9.15 -10.05
CA ARG A 308 15.51 -9.67 -10.97
C ARG A 308 14.92 -9.96 -12.34
N ARG A 309 13.74 -10.61 -12.38
CA ARG A 309 13.03 -10.93 -13.63
C ARG A 309 12.66 -9.70 -14.44
N PHE A 310 12.01 -8.70 -13.83
CA PHE A 310 11.53 -7.53 -14.56
C PHE A 310 12.62 -6.49 -14.83
N MET A 311 13.67 -6.46 -14.01
CA MET A 311 14.86 -5.67 -14.29
C MET A 311 15.68 -6.27 -15.43
N ALA A 312 15.81 -7.60 -15.53
CA ALA A 312 16.39 -8.25 -16.71
C ALA A 312 15.64 -7.83 -17.98
N LEU A 313 14.31 -7.94 -17.99
CA LEU A 313 13.48 -7.48 -19.11
C LEU A 313 13.70 -5.99 -19.45
N LYS A 314 13.78 -5.13 -18.44
CA LYS A 314 14.03 -3.69 -18.62
C LYS A 314 15.42 -3.44 -19.25
N ILE A 315 16.45 -4.15 -18.77
CA ILE A 315 17.83 -4.01 -19.22
C ILE A 315 17.96 -4.52 -20.67
N GLU A 316 17.48 -5.73 -20.94
CA GLU A 316 17.47 -6.33 -22.28
C GLU A 316 16.77 -5.41 -23.30
N ALA A 317 15.60 -4.87 -22.93
CA ALA A 317 14.84 -3.97 -23.79
C ALA A 317 15.43 -2.54 -23.91
N SER A 318 16.47 -2.20 -23.16
CA SER A 318 17.12 -0.88 -23.27
C SER A 318 18.13 -0.81 -24.42
N GLY A 319 18.54 -1.95 -24.97
CA GLY A 319 19.64 -2.05 -25.92
C GLY A 319 21.01 -1.95 -25.23
N TRP A 320 22.07 -2.14 -26.02
CA TRP A 320 23.45 -2.05 -25.53
C TRP A 320 23.80 -0.61 -25.13
N PRO A 321 24.54 -0.41 -24.02
CA PRO A 321 25.14 0.89 -23.71
C PRO A 321 26.04 1.39 -24.85
N VAL A 322 26.20 2.71 -24.96
CA VAL A 322 26.96 3.34 -26.06
C VAL A 322 28.44 2.92 -26.01
N GLU A 323 28.95 2.70 -24.81
CA GLU A 323 30.31 2.23 -24.53
C GLU A 323 30.55 0.75 -24.82
N CYS A 324 29.52 -0.02 -25.21
CA CYS A 324 29.61 -1.46 -25.49
C CYS A 324 29.65 -1.75 -27.00
N GLU A 325 30.74 -1.33 -27.66
CA GLU A 325 30.95 -1.54 -29.10
C GLU A 325 31.58 -2.90 -29.41
N THR A 326 32.55 -3.33 -28.59
CA THR A 326 33.26 -4.61 -28.77
C THR A 326 32.62 -5.76 -28.01
N GLU A 327 32.92 -6.99 -28.44
CA GLU A 327 32.37 -8.19 -27.79
C GLU A 327 32.88 -8.34 -26.35
N GLU A 328 34.13 -7.93 -26.08
CA GLU A 328 34.69 -7.94 -24.73
C GLU A 328 33.96 -6.95 -23.80
N GLN A 329 33.58 -5.78 -24.32
CA GLN A 329 32.80 -4.79 -23.56
C GLN A 329 31.40 -5.31 -23.26
N LYS A 330 30.76 -5.97 -24.22
CA LYS A 330 29.45 -6.61 -24.05
C LYS A 330 29.49 -7.73 -22.99
N GLN A 331 30.49 -8.61 -23.06
CA GLN A 331 30.69 -9.66 -22.07
C GLN A 331 30.95 -9.10 -20.68
N LYS A 332 31.78 -8.05 -20.59
CA LYS A 332 32.04 -7.35 -19.34
C LYS A 332 30.76 -6.74 -18.77
N TYR A 333 29.94 -6.06 -19.58
CA TYR A 333 28.67 -5.49 -19.14
C TYR A 333 27.75 -6.56 -18.55
N VAL A 334 27.60 -7.70 -19.22
CA VAL A 334 26.78 -8.83 -18.74
C VAL A 334 27.31 -9.37 -17.41
N ALA A 335 28.63 -9.51 -17.28
CA ALA A 335 29.28 -9.95 -16.04
C ALA A 335 29.10 -8.94 -14.90
N ASP A 336 29.22 -7.64 -15.18
CA ASP A 336 29.05 -6.57 -14.19
C ASP A 336 27.60 -6.46 -13.72
N VAL A 337 26.60 -6.59 -14.62
CA VAL A 337 25.18 -6.65 -14.24
C VAL A 337 24.90 -7.84 -13.32
N LEU A 338 25.46 -9.01 -13.59
CA LEU A 338 25.32 -10.15 -12.68
C LEU A 338 26.03 -9.91 -11.34
N ARG A 339 27.25 -9.38 -11.37
CA ARG A 339 28.09 -9.18 -10.19
C ARG A 339 27.52 -8.13 -9.23
N TYR A 340 27.12 -6.98 -9.74
CA TYR A 340 26.71 -5.84 -8.93
C TYR A 340 25.20 -5.79 -8.69
N ASP A 341 24.41 -6.21 -9.68
CA ASP A 341 22.95 -6.19 -9.60
C ASP A 341 22.33 -7.55 -9.29
N GLY A 342 23.08 -8.65 -9.38
CA GLY A 342 22.54 -9.99 -9.16
C GLY A 342 21.56 -10.42 -10.26
N ILE A 343 21.55 -9.75 -11.40
CA ILE A 343 20.58 -9.94 -12.47
C ILE A 343 21.24 -10.71 -13.62
N THR A 344 20.62 -11.81 -14.02
CA THR A 344 21.00 -12.53 -15.24
C THR A 344 20.26 -11.93 -16.43
N ILE A 345 21.01 -11.49 -17.44
CA ILE A 345 20.48 -10.97 -18.71
C ILE A 345 20.92 -11.87 -19.86
N ASN A 346 20.09 -11.99 -20.89
CA ASN A 346 20.43 -12.71 -22.12
C ASN A 346 20.98 -11.74 -23.18
N PRO A 347 22.27 -11.85 -23.57
CA PRO A 347 22.88 -11.00 -24.59
C PRO A 347 22.13 -10.97 -25.93
N ASP A 348 21.55 -12.10 -26.35
CA ASP A 348 20.84 -12.25 -27.62
C ASP A 348 19.50 -11.49 -27.65
N LYS A 349 18.98 -11.11 -26.47
CA LYS A 349 17.73 -10.36 -26.32
C LYS A 349 17.97 -8.86 -26.11
N ILE A 350 19.22 -8.42 -26.07
CA ILE A 350 19.55 -7.03 -25.84
C ILE A 350 19.29 -6.24 -27.12
N GLU A 351 18.13 -5.60 -27.17
CA GLU A 351 17.66 -4.81 -28.29
C GLU A 351 16.81 -3.65 -27.77
N LYS A 352 16.91 -2.48 -28.41
CA LYS A 352 16.13 -1.31 -28.05
C LYS A 352 14.65 -1.55 -28.34
N ASN A 353 13.86 -1.78 -27.29
CA ASN A 353 12.41 -1.94 -27.36
C ASN A 353 11.72 -1.07 -26.30
N ALA A 354 11.23 0.09 -26.71
CA ALA A 354 10.63 1.07 -25.79
C ALA A 354 9.39 0.54 -25.05
N ALA A 355 8.57 -0.31 -25.70
CA ALA A 355 7.36 -0.87 -25.11
C ALA A 355 7.70 -1.90 -24.01
N LEU A 356 8.58 -2.86 -24.31
CA LEU A 356 9.03 -3.86 -23.33
C LEU A 356 9.80 -3.22 -22.18
N ARG A 357 10.63 -2.21 -22.46
CA ARG A 357 11.32 -1.47 -21.41
C ARG A 357 10.34 -0.77 -20.47
N THR A 358 9.27 -0.19 -21.02
CA THR A 358 8.22 0.46 -20.24
C THR A 358 7.47 -0.55 -19.38
N LEU A 359 7.14 -1.72 -19.93
CA LEU A 359 6.52 -2.82 -19.20
C LEU A 359 7.41 -3.32 -18.05
N GLY A 360 8.69 -3.60 -18.31
CA GLY A 360 9.65 -4.04 -17.29
C GLY A 360 9.79 -3.01 -16.16
N LYS A 361 9.91 -1.72 -16.52
CA LYS A 361 9.94 -0.62 -15.53
C LYS A 361 8.65 -0.52 -14.73
N LEU A 362 7.49 -0.67 -15.36
CA LEU A 362 6.19 -0.60 -14.69
C LEU A 362 6.02 -1.74 -13.70
N MET A 363 6.33 -2.98 -14.11
CA MET A 363 6.19 -4.16 -13.26
C MET A 363 7.14 -4.11 -12.06
N ALA A 364 8.40 -3.71 -12.27
CA ALA A 364 9.37 -3.55 -11.18
C ALA A 364 8.91 -2.52 -10.12
N ASN A 365 8.26 -1.44 -10.54
CA ASN A 365 7.86 -0.34 -9.65
C ASN A 365 6.46 -0.50 -9.05
N SER A 366 5.52 -1.16 -9.72
CA SER A 366 4.09 -1.13 -9.32
C SER A 366 3.70 -2.26 -8.39
N TYR A 367 4.40 -3.40 -8.46
CA TYR A 367 3.97 -4.62 -7.78
C TYR A 367 3.95 -4.46 -6.26
N TRP A 368 4.97 -3.82 -5.67
CA TRP A 368 5.01 -3.62 -4.23
C TRP A 368 3.88 -2.68 -3.74
N GLY A 369 3.47 -1.73 -4.58
CA GLY A 369 2.36 -0.81 -4.28
C GLY A 369 1.03 -1.55 -4.11
N LYS A 370 0.86 -2.70 -4.77
CA LYS A 370 -0.32 -3.56 -4.61
C LYS A 370 -0.39 -4.21 -3.23
N TYR A 371 0.75 -4.52 -2.59
CA TYR A 371 0.73 -5.03 -1.21
C TYR A 371 0.18 -4.01 -0.20
N GLY A 372 0.33 -2.71 -0.48
CA GLY A 372 -0.19 -1.63 0.36
C GLY A 372 -1.57 -1.10 -0.07
N GLU A 373 -2.20 -1.71 -1.08
CA GLU A 373 -3.44 -1.21 -1.67
C GLU A 373 -4.54 -1.07 -0.61
N LYS A 374 -5.14 0.12 -0.54
CA LYS A 374 -6.35 0.35 0.26
C LYS A 374 -7.56 -0.10 -0.55
N THR A 375 -8.40 -0.94 0.05
CA THR A 375 -9.63 -1.45 -0.56
C THR A 375 -10.82 -0.54 -0.28
N LEU A 376 -10.82 0.19 0.84
CA LEU A 376 -11.74 1.31 1.09
C LEU A 376 -11.41 2.52 0.22
N ARG A 377 -11.81 2.46 -1.05
CA ARG A 377 -11.76 3.60 -1.98
C ARG A 377 -13.15 4.19 -2.18
N PRO A 378 -13.26 5.52 -2.33
CA PRO A 378 -14.46 6.12 -2.89
C PRO A 378 -14.69 5.58 -4.30
N SER A 379 -15.86 5.01 -4.51
CA SER A 379 -16.40 4.64 -5.81
C SER A 379 -17.31 5.74 -6.31
N THR A 380 -17.42 5.87 -7.63
CA THR A 380 -18.34 6.81 -8.27
C THR A 380 -19.17 6.05 -9.27
N GLU A 381 -20.48 6.18 -9.14
CA GLU A 381 -21.47 5.58 -10.04
C GLU A 381 -22.32 6.68 -10.68
N LEU A 382 -22.66 6.50 -11.95
CA LEU A 382 -23.60 7.36 -12.66
C LEU A 382 -24.97 6.68 -12.63
N ILE A 383 -25.90 7.30 -11.91
CA ILE A 383 -27.23 6.74 -11.66
C ILE A 383 -28.25 7.49 -12.52
N TYR A 384 -29.01 6.73 -13.31
CA TYR A 384 -30.04 7.25 -14.21
C TYR A 384 -31.46 6.90 -13.74
N LYS A 385 -31.59 5.99 -12.77
CA LYS A 385 -32.88 5.51 -12.23
C LYS A 385 -32.93 5.64 -10.72
N TYR A 386 -34.13 5.89 -10.20
CA TYR A 386 -34.36 6.00 -8.76
C TYR A 386 -34.09 4.68 -8.01
N GLU A 387 -34.39 3.55 -8.62
CA GLU A 387 -34.20 2.20 -8.03
C GLU A 387 -32.71 1.92 -7.70
N ASP A 388 -31.82 2.29 -8.62
CA ASP A 388 -30.37 2.14 -8.45
C ASP A 388 -29.86 3.03 -7.32
N LEU A 389 -30.39 4.26 -7.21
CA LEU A 389 -30.08 5.18 -6.12
C LEU A 389 -30.52 4.61 -4.77
N MET A 390 -31.76 4.10 -4.70
CA MET A 390 -32.30 3.54 -3.46
C MET A 390 -31.50 2.33 -3.02
N THR A 391 -31.17 1.42 -3.94
CA THR A 391 -30.33 0.25 -3.66
C THR A 391 -29.00 0.67 -3.01
N LEU A 392 -28.37 1.72 -3.54
CA LEU A 392 -27.10 2.22 -3.02
C LEU A 392 -27.23 2.90 -1.65
N ILE A 393 -28.31 3.66 -1.42
CA ILE A 393 -28.55 4.37 -0.16
C ILE A 393 -28.94 3.41 0.97
N THR A 394 -29.72 2.36 0.66
CA THR A 394 -30.20 1.40 1.65
C THR A 394 -29.18 0.32 1.99
N ASP A 395 -28.09 0.20 1.22
CA ASP A 395 -27.03 -0.75 1.48
C ASP A 395 -26.25 -0.36 2.76
N PRO A 396 -26.38 -1.13 3.87
CA PRO A 396 -25.75 -0.78 5.14
C PRO A 396 -24.21 -0.91 5.09
N THR A 397 -23.65 -1.51 4.04
CA THR A 397 -22.21 -1.61 3.83
C THR A 397 -21.63 -0.35 3.17
N LYS A 398 -22.47 0.50 2.58
CA LYS A 398 -22.05 1.67 1.82
C LYS A 398 -22.41 2.95 2.55
N LYS A 399 -21.49 3.89 2.52
CA LYS A 399 -21.68 5.26 2.97
C LYS A 399 -21.61 6.20 1.78
N ILE A 400 -22.71 6.87 1.48
CA ILE A 400 -22.73 7.95 0.50
C ILE A 400 -21.86 9.10 1.01
N THR A 401 -21.00 9.60 0.12
CA THR A 401 -20.05 10.70 0.40
C THR A 401 -20.34 11.94 -0.43
N GLY A 402 -21.08 11.81 -1.54
CA GLY A 402 -21.49 12.92 -2.37
C GLY A 402 -22.55 12.52 -3.39
N LEU A 403 -23.44 13.46 -3.70
CA LEU A 403 -24.45 13.36 -4.76
C LEU A 403 -24.35 14.64 -5.59
N VAL A 404 -24.05 14.49 -6.88
CA VAL A 404 -23.89 15.61 -7.81
C VAL A 404 -24.78 15.39 -9.01
N PRO A 405 -25.85 16.18 -9.20
CA PRO A 405 -26.67 16.12 -10.40
C PRO A 405 -25.83 16.50 -11.62
N LEU A 406 -25.87 15.66 -12.66
CA LEU A 406 -25.24 15.89 -13.96
C LEU A 406 -26.35 16.05 -15.00
N GLY A 407 -26.99 17.22 -14.99
CA GLY A 407 -28.19 17.50 -15.79
C GLY A 407 -29.44 16.83 -15.22
N ASP A 408 -30.46 16.69 -16.06
CA ASP A 408 -31.82 16.34 -15.60
C ASP A 408 -32.07 14.84 -15.41
N HIS A 409 -31.18 13.99 -15.94
CA HIS A 409 -31.40 12.53 -16.01
C HIS A 409 -30.25 11.70 -15.45
N CYS A 410 -29.22 12.32 -14.90
CA CYS A 410 -28.04 11.63 -14.39
C CYS A 410 -27.64 12.20 -13.04
N LEU A 411 -27.38 11.31 -12.09
CA LEU A 411 -26.87 11.65 -10.77
C LEU A 411 -25.53 10.94 -10.58
N GLN A 412 -24.47 11.71 -10.43
CA GLN A 412 -23.19 11.17 -10.02
C GLN A 412 -23.22 10.94 -8.51
N VAL A 413 -23.12 9.68 -8.09
CA VAL A 413 -23.10 9.30 -6.69
C VAL A 413 -21.72 8.80 -6.31
N SER A 414 -21.09 9.49 -5.37
CA SER A 414 -19.83 9.04 -4.78
C SER A 414 -20.10 8.38 -3.44
N TRP A 415 -19.64 7.15 -3.27
CA TRP A 415 -19.86 6.34 -2.07
C TRP A 415 -18.57 5.61 -1.69
N LYS A 416 -18.50 5.08 -0.47
CA LYS A 416 -17.41 4.21 -0.03
C LYS A 416 -17.98 3.13 0.88
N TYR A 417 -17.33 1.98 0.95
CA TYR A 417 -17.64 1.00 1.99
C TYR A 417 -17.42 1.62 3.39
N ILE A 418 -18.22 1.21 4.37
CA ILE A 418 -17.95 1.49 5.77
C ILE A 418 -16.69 0.75 6.20
N ALA A 419 -15.94 1.30 7.15
CA ALA A 419 -14.60 0.79 7.45
C ALA A 419 -14.64 -0.64 8.03
N GLU A 420 -15.71 -0.94 8.75
CA GLU A 420 -16.00 -2.19 9.42
C GLU A 420 -16.28 -3.34 8.43
N THR A 421 -16.58 -3.02 7.16
CA THR A 421 -16.78 -4.00 6.09
C THR A 421 -15.57 -4.07 5.14
N GLU A 422 -14.42 -3.48 5.50
CA GLU A 422 -13.21 -3.57 4.67
C GLU A 422 -12.70 -5.00 4.60
N VAL A 423 -12.89 -5.64 3.44
CA VAL A 423 -12.20 -6.89 3.12
C VAL A 423 -10.82 -6.54 2.58
N SER A 424 -9.78 -7.09 3.19
CA SER A 424 -8.42 -7.01 2.66
C SER A 424 -8.29 -7.92 1.44
N LEU A 425 -7.54 -7.49 0.41
CA LEU A 425 -7.28 -8.38 -0.72
C LEU A 425 -6.44 -9.57 -0.23
N PRO A 426 -6.70 -10.80 -0.72
CA PRO A 426 -5.88 -11.97 -0.40
C PRO A 426 -4.39 -11.79 -0.74
N THR A 427 -4.09 -10.88 -1.66
CA THR A 427 -2.75 -10.55 -2.14
C THR A 427 -2.11 -9.35 -1.41
N SER A 428 -2.80 -8.72 -0.46
CA SER A 428 -2.27 -7.56 0.28
C SER A 428 -1.31 -7.99 1.39
N SER A 429 -0.24 -7.22 1.58
CA SER A 429 0.69 -7.37 2.69
C SER A 429 1.23 -6.01 3.10
N VAL A 430 0.51 -5.35 4.00
CA VAL A 430 0.83 -3.97 4.43
C VAL A 430 2.22 -3.91 5.07
N ILE A 431 2.66 -4.96 5.77
CA ILE A 431 4.00 -5.04 6.35
C ILE A 431 5.09 -4.99 5.28
N LEU A 432 4.94 -5.73 4.17
CA LEU A 432 5.92 -5.72 3.09
C LEU A 432 5.99 -4.34 2.42
N ALA A 433 4.84 -3.73 2.15
CA ALA A 433 4.78 -2.36 1.61
C ALA A 433 5.43 -1.33 2.57
N ALA A 434 5.20 -1.48 3.88
CA ALA A 434 5.80 -0.61 4.89
C ALA A 434 7.33 -0.78 4.92
N PHE A 435 7.84 -2.02 4.83
CA PHE A 435 9.27 -2.31 4.74
C PHE A 435 9.90 -1.76 3.45
N THR A 436 9.25 -1.89 2.30
CA THR A 436 9.73 -1.30 1.03
C THR A 436 9.94 0.20 1.15
N THR A 437 8.95 0.91 1.71
CA THR A 437 9.07 2.37 1.87
C THR A 437 10.06 2.75 2.96
N CYS A 438 10.13 2.00 4.06
CA CYS A 438 11.12 2.14 5.12
C CYS A 438 12.54 2.06 4.57
N PHE A 439 12.90 0.97 3.90
CA PHE A 439 14.22 0.81 3.30
C PHE A 439 14.52 1.89 2.25
N GLY A 440 13.51 2.31 1.47
CA GLY A 440 13.67 3.45 0.58
C GLY A 440 14.05 4.71 1.35
N ARG A 441 13.35 5.05 2.44
CA ARG A 441 13.70 6.21 3.27
C ARG A 441 15.10 6.07 3.87
N LEU A 442 15.48 4.88 4.34
CA LEU A 442 16.80 4.60 4.88
C LEU A 442 17.92 4.72 3.84
N GLN A 443 17.70 4.28 2.60
CA GLN A 443 18.66 4.46 1.52
C GLN A 443 18.92 5.94 1.24
N LEU A 444 17.86 6.75 1.14
CA LEU A 444 18.02 8.22 1.00
C LEU A 444 18.72 8.82 2.22
N TYR A 445 18.37 8.34 3.42
CA TYR A 445 18.95 8.82 4.67
C TYR A 445 20.47 8.64 4.68
N LYS A 446 21.01 7.50 4.18
CA LYS A 446 22.46 7.28 4.09
C LYS A 446 23.18 8.42 3.34
N TYR A 447 22.60 8.91 2.25
CA TYR A 447 23.19 10.01 1.49
C TYR A 447 23.03 11.35 2.22
N LEU A 448 21.86 11.62 2.78
CA LEU A 448 21.61 12.83 3.57
C LEU A 448 22.53 12.91 4.79
N ASP A 449 22.86 11.77 5.39
CA ASP A 449 23.74 11.68 6.54
C ASP A 449 25.21 11.98 6.19
N VAL A 450 25.61 11.81 4.93
CA VAL A 450 26.93 12.21 4.43
C VAL A 450 26.98 13.71 4.12
N VAL A 451 25.95 14.26 3.46
CA VAL A 451 25.97 15.67 3.03
C VAL A 451 25.56 16.64 4.14
N GLN A 452 24.75 16.20 5.11
CA GLN A 452 24.30 17.01 6.26
C GLN A 452 23.84 18.41 5.83
N LYS A 453 24.40 19.47 6.44
CA LYS A 453 24.07 20.88 6.18
C LYS A 453 24.33 21.35 4.74
N ARG A 454 25.01 20.53 3.92
CA ARG A 454 25.18 20.77 2.48
C ARG A 454 23.97 20.36 1.67
N ALA A 455 23.06 19.54 2.21
CA ALA A 455 21.80 19.20 1.56
C ALA A 455 20.92 20.45 1.42
N LEU A 456 20.49 20.72 0.19
CA LEU A 456 19.58 21.82 -0.15
C LEU A 456 18.14 21.32 -0.22
N TYR A 457 17.93 20.17 -0.87
CA TYR A 457 16.63 19.60 -1.16
C TYR A 457 16.74 18.09 -1.34
N HIS A 458 15.67 17.36 -1.04
CA HIS A 458 15.55 15.96 -1.41
C HIS A 458 14.10 15.60 -1.73
N ASP A 459 13.89 14.70 -2.71
CA ASP A 459 12.58 14.13 -3.02
C ASP A 459 12.71 12.66 -3.35
N THR A 460 12.27 11.81 -2.42
CA THR A 460 12.20 10.36 -2.57
C THR A 460 13.55 9.73 -2.93
N ASP A 461 13.94 9.73 -4.19
CA ASP A 461 15.16 9.17 -4.79
C ASP A 461 16.24 10.21 -5.12
N SER A 462 15.95 11.49 -5.05
CA SER A 462 16.90 12.56 -5.42
C SER A 462 17.42 13.37 -4.24
N VAL A 463 18.66 13.86 -4.34
CA VAL A 463 19.29 14.80 -3.41
C VAL A 463 19.98 15.92 -4.19
N ALA A 464 19.63 17.17 -3.90
CA ALA A 464 20.40 18.34 -4.31
C ALA A 464 21.26 18.82 -3.14
N TYR A 465 22.56 19.00 -3.35
CA TYR A 465 23.51 19.35 -2.30
C TYR A 465 24.65 20.23 -2.80
N ILE A 466 25.31 20.90 -1.86
CA ILE A 466 26.49 21.73 -2.10
C ILE A 466 27.73 20.83 -2.14
N SER A 467 28.48 20.92 -3.23
CA SER A 467 29.79 20.31 -3.46
C SER A 467 30.87 21.37 -3.30
N ARG A 468 31.92 21.08 -2.53
CA ARG A 468 33.02 21.99 -2.24
C ARG A 468 34.35 21.25 -2.30
N PRO A 469 35.45 21.95 -2.68
CA PRO A 469 36.79 21.38 -2.57
C PRO A 469 37.09 20.95 -1.13
N GLY A 470 37.63 19.74 -0.96
CA GLY A 470 38.03 19.20 0.34
C GLY A 470 36.91 18.50 1.13
N GLU A 471 35.65 18.54 0.66
CA GLU A 471 34.54 17.80 1.26
C GLU A 471 34.15 16.62 0.35
N PRO A 472 33.82 15.44 0.91
CA PRO A 472 33.48 14.28 0.09
C PRO A 472 32.14 14.48 -0.62
N ASP A 473 32.13 14.25 -1.93
CA ASP A 473 30.90 14.15 -2.71
C ASP A 473 30.26 12.77 -2.56
N LEU A 474 28.98 12.68 -2.91
CA LEU A 474 28.29 11.40 -2.95
C LEU A 474 28.84 10.53 -4.09
N PRO A 475 29.15 9.24 -3.86
CA PRO A 475 29.70 8.36 -4.88
C PRO A 475 28.67 8.10 -5.97
N LEU A 476 29.10 8.22 -7.22
CA LEU A 476 28.28 7.92 -8.39
C LEU A 476 28.53 6.51 -8.89
N GLY A 477 27.54 5.95 -9.59
CA GLY A 477 27.65 4.65 -10.23
C GLY A 477 26.51 4.41 -11.22
N THR A 478 26.57 3.30 -11.95
CA THR A 478 25.62 2.96 -13.02
C THR A 478 24.72 1.78 -12.65
N HIS A 479 24.94 1.16 -11.50
CA HIS A 479 24.24 -0.04 -11.07
C HIS A 479 22.98 0.28 -10.26
N LEU A 480 22.14 -0.73 -10.08
CA LEU A 480 20.85 -0.61 -9.42
C LEU A 480 21.02 -0.12 -7.98
N GLY A 481 20.54 1.08 -7.67
CA GLY A 481 20.65 1.69 -6.34
C GLY A 481 21.85 2.62 -6.16
N ASP A 482 22.70 2.76 -7.16
CA ASP A 482 23.73 3.80 -7.20
C ASP A 482 23.09 5.17 -7.42
N LEU A 483 23.87 6.22 -7.17
CA LEU A 483 23.51 7.58 -7.53
C LEU A 483 24.05 7.91 -8.93
N THR A 484 23.23 8.52 -9.77
CA THR A 484 23.70 9.15 -11.01
C THR A 484 23.64 10.67 -10.92
N ASP A 485 24.47 11.35 -11.71
CA ASP A 485 24.43 12.81 -11.81
C ASP A 485 23.32 13.22 -12.78
N GLN A 486 22.20 13.67 -12.22
CA GLN A 486 21.05 14.09 -12.99
C GLN A 486 21.34 15.31 -13.87
N ILE A 487 22.27 16.17 -13.45
CA ILE A 487 22.61 17.39 -14.19
C ILE A 487 23.47 17.03 -15.40
N GLU A 488 24.40 16.11 -15.25
CA GLU A 488 25.15 15.57 -16.37
C GLU A 488 24.26 14.81 -17.36
N GLU A 489 23.32 14.00 -16.90
CA GLU A 489 22.37 13.29 -17.76
C GLU A 489 21.48 14.25 -18.58
N ASP A 490 20.96 15.32 -17.95
CA ASP A 490 20.02 16.24 -18.59
C ASP A 490 20.72 17.30 -19.47
N TYR A 491 21.96 17.69 -19.14
CA TYR A 491 22.65 18.84 -19.76
C TYR A 491 24.01 18.53 -20.38
N GLY A 492 24.53 17.33 -20.18
CA GLY A 492 25.81 16.84 -20.71
C GLY A 492 26.98 17.00 -19.73
N PRO A 493 28.12 16.34 -20.04
CA PRO A 493 29.29 16.27 -19.16
C PRO A 493 29.79 17.62 -18.67
N GLY A 494 30.16 17.69 -17.39
CA GLY A 494 30.73 18.89 -16.77
C GLY A 494 29.70 19.98 -16.42
N SER A 495 28.41 19.76 -16.69
CA SER A 495 27.34 20.67 -16.29
C SER A 495 27.13 20.66 -14.77
N TYR A 496 26.83 21.82 -14.17
CA TYR A 496 26.52 21.92 -12.74
C TYR A 496 25.54 23.05 -12.44
N ILE A 497 24.88 22.98 -11.29
CA ILE A 497 23.96 24.03 -10.83
C ILE A 497 24.75 25.18 -10.20
N THR A 498 24.46 26.41 -10.61
CA THR A 498 25.06 27.65 -10.08
C THR A 498 24.17 28.34 -9.05
N GLU A 499 22.86 28.15 -9.13
CA GLU A 499 21.90 28.80 -8.25
C GLU A 499 20.67 27.91 -8.09
N PHE A 500 20.18 27.77 -6.86
CA PHE A 500 19.06 26.93 -6.50
C PHE A 500 18.08 27.70 -5.61
N VAL A 501 16.79 27.55 -5.89
CA VAL A 501 15.71 28.07 -5.06
C VAL A 501 14.64 27.01 -4.87
N ALA A 502 14.15 26.84 -3.65
CA ALA A 502 12.99 26.03 -3.33
C ALA A 502 11.91 26.90 -2.70
N GLY A 503 10.65 26.65 -3.05
CA GLY A 503 9.47 27.20 -2.38
C GLY A 503 8.77 26.19 -1.48
N GLY A 504 9.23 24.94 -1.47
CA GLY A 504 8.75 23.87 -0.61
C GLY A 504 8.86 22.49 -1.27
N PRO A 505 8.30 21.44 -0.65
CA PRO A 505 8.24 20.11 -1.25
C PRO A 505 7.64 20.16 -2.66
N LYS A 506 8.39 19.62 -3.64
CA LYS A 506 8.02 19.50 -5.06
C LYS A 506 7.83 20.84 -5.80
N ASN A 507 8.39 21.92 -5.26
CA ASN A 507 8.35 23.26 -5.85
C ASN A 507 9.74 23.90 -5.74
N TYR A 508 10.53 23.86 -6.82
CA TYR A 508 11.89 24.38 -6.86
C TYR A 508 12.32 24.77 -8.28
N ALA A 509 13.36 25.59 -8.38
CA ALA A 509 13.98 25.99 -9.62
C ALA A 509 15.50 26.10 -9.47
N TYR A 510 16.23 25.95 -10.57
CA TYR A 510 17.68 26.06 -10.55
C TYR A 510 18.26 26.53 -11.89
N LYS A 511 19.44 27.13 -11.84
CA LYS A 511 20.24 27.54 -13.00
C LYS A 511 21.40 26.59 -13.21
N VAL A 512 21.62 26.14 -14.44
CA VAL A 512 22.68 25.21 -14.82
C VAL A 512 23.66 25.91 -15.76
N ALA A 513 24.95 25.82 -15.45
CA ALA A 513 26.04 26.15 -16.39
C ALA A 513 26.32 24.93 -17.25
N VAL A 514 25.90 24.95 -18.51
CA VAL A 514 25.95 23.78 -19.41
C VAL A 514 27.38 23.54 -19.86
N GLY A 515 27.90 22.33 -19.64
CA GLY A 515 29.31 22.00 -19.90
C GLY A 515 30.29 22.78 -19.03
N GLY A 516 29.81 23.41 -17.96
CA GLY A 516 30.57 24.29 -17.09
C GLY A 516 30.76 25.71 -17.60
N ASP A 517 30.17 26.06 -18.74
CA ASP A 517 30.20 27.39 -19.33
C ASP A 517 29.19 28.32 -18.65
N LEU A 518 29.70 29.39 -18.02
CA LEU A 518 28.91 30.38 -17.29
C LEU A 518 28.16 31.34 -18.21
N ASP A 519 28.53 31.44 -19.49
CA ASP A 519 27.80 32.21 -20.49
C ASP A 519 26.61 31.41 -21.06
N LYS A 520 26.62 30.09 -20.88
CA LYS A 520 25.58 29.16 -21.34
C LYS A 520 24.70 28.66 -20.20
N ILE A 521 23.86 29.56 -19.67
CA ILE A 521 22.94 29.24 -18.57
C ILE A 521 21.60 28.69 -19.09
N LYS A 522 21.16 27.56 -18.53
CA LYS A 522 19.78 27.07 -18.65
C LYS A 522 19.05 27.15 -17.31
N VAL A 523 17.76 27.44 -17.34
CA VAL A 523 16.91 27.51 -16.14
C VAL A 523 15.91 26.37 -16.17
N THR A 524 15.82 25.62 -15.07
CA THR A 524 14.79 24.59 -14.88
C THR A 524 13.85 25.00 -13.77
N ILE A 525 12.55 24.80 -13.98
CA ILE A 525 11.50 25.02 -12.97
C ILE A 525 10.71 23.73 -12.82
N LYS A 526 10.57 23.24 -11.60
CA LYS A 526 9.79 22.05 -11.22
C LYS A 526 8.71 22.48 -10.24
N LEU A 527 7.46 22.48 -10.68
CA LEU A 527 6.31 22.88 -9.88
C LEU A 527 5.26 21.77 -9.87
N ARG A 528 4.74 21.45 -8.69
CA ARG A 528 3.60 20.54 -8.52
C ARG A 528 2.43 21.30 -7.90
N TYR A 529 1.56 21.83 -8.76
CA TYR A 529 0.31 22.47 -8.35
C TYR A 529 -0.86 21.47 -8.31
N PRO A 530 -1.71 21.48 -7.27
CA PRO A 530 -2.95 20.69 -7.23
C PRO A 530 -4.04 21.14 -8.22
N SER A 531 -3.99 22.37 -8.78
CA SER A 531 -5.14 22.99 -9.45
C SER A 531 -5.05 23.18 -10.98
N LEU A 532 -3.88 23.08 -11.62
CA LEU A 532 -3.77 23.21 -13.09
C LEU A 532 -3.91 21.87 -13.83
N ALA A 533 -3.89 20.74 -13.12
CA ALA A 533 -4.07 19.40 -13.68
C ALA A 533 -5.53 18.90 -13.64
N ARG A 534 -6.45 19.68 -13.06
CA ARG A 534 -7.88 19.55 -13.40
C ARG A 534 -8.14 20.53 -14.53
N SER A 535 -8.33 20.00 -15.73
CA SER A 535 -8.97 20.71 -16.84
C SER A 535 -10.38 21.11 -16.42
N HIS A 536 -10.49 22.21 -15.68
CA HIS A 536 -11.65 23.08 -15.76
C HIS A 536 -11.20 24.20 -16.66
N GLY A 537 -11.76 24.19 -17.88
CA GLY A 537 -11.58 25.27 -18.83
C GLY A 537 -11.93 26.58 -18.12
N TYR A 538 -10.91 27.39 -17.86
CA TYR A 538 -11.15 28.81 -17.68
C TYR A 538 -11.25 29.41 -19.08
N PRO A 539 -12.33 30.15 -19.37
CA PRO A 539 -12.49 30.82 -20.64
C PRO A 539 -11.44 31.92 -20.75
N HIS A 540 -10.95 32.14 -21.96
CA HIS A 540 -10.20 33.31 -22.36
C HIS A 540 -10.74 34.59 -21.72
N GLY A 541 -9.86 35.44 -21.18
CA GLY A 541 -10.25 36.70 -20.58
C GLY A 541 -9.09 37.66 -20.33
N ARG A 542 -8.62 38.28 -21.43
CA ARG A 542 -7.81 39.50 -21.59
C ARG A 542 -6.39 39.56 -21.04
#